data_AF-A0A382HQ81-F1
#
_entry.id   AF-A0A382HQ81-F1
#
_cell.length_a   1.000
_cell.length_b   1.000
_cell.length_c   1.000
_cell.angle_alpha   90.00
_cell.angle_beta   90.00
_cell.angle_gamma   90.00
#
_symmetry.space_group_name_H-M   'P 1'
#
loop_
_entity.id
_entity.type
_entity.pdbx_description
1 polymer ?
#
loop_
_entity_poly.entity_id
_entity_poly.type
_entity_poly.pdbx_seq_one_letter_code
_entity_poly.pdbx_strand_id
1 'polypeptide(L)'
;WSMIPGRFKDYISTPKINNYKSLHTAIIGPNKERIEIQIRTQQMHEFAERGIASHWKYKSSEKLSHLALKEYDWLRDLVEIMEKDTNPEHSLEYTKLQMFQDNVFCFTPKGEVIKLPRGATPIDFAYAVHTKIGDSLTSCEINGRGSPLQSILKNGDLVNIIGSKNVSPSLQWLSYAKTGKARASIRKYWQNRKNIDQNSEKMYISSLCIKIPNVPGKLGEVSSLIGFHQNNIINMEIISKKTDYLEFIFDIQINDLKNYKNLISELKLKEYKFKIIRH
;
A
#
# COMPACT_ATOMS: atom_id res chain seq x y z
N TRP A 1 38.14 -46.67 -2.79
CA TRP A 1 38.58 -45.55 -1.94
C TRP A 1 37.67 -45.42 -0.74
N SER A 2 38.22 -45.07 0.42
CA SER A 2 37.44 -44.92 1.65
C SER A 2 36.64 -43.62 1.63
N MET A 3 35.36 -43.73 2.00
CA MET A 3 34.48 -42.60 2.17
C MET A 3 34.79 -41.84 3.46
N ILE A 4 34.60 -40.52 3.45
CA ILE A 4 34.69 -39.67 4.64
C ILE A 4 33.35 -39.76 5.42
N PRO A 5 33.35 -40.26 6.67
CA PRO A 5 32.13 -40.37 7.49
C PRO A 5 31.42 -39.01 7.66
N GLY A 6 30.09 -39.02 7.67
CA GLY A 6 29.26 -37.81 7.85
C GLY A 6 29.17 -36.89 6.63
N ARG A 7 29.79 -37.24 5.51
CA ARG A 7 29.74 -36.45 4.25
C ARG A 7 28.79 -37.02 3.19
N PHE A 8 28.05 -38.09 3.50
CA PHE A 8 26.98 -38.58 2.63
C PHE A 8 25.78 -37.64 2.70
N LYS A 9 25.22 -37.25 1.55
CA LYS A 9 23.94 -36.56 1.49
C LYS A 9 23.07 -37.16 0.39
N ASP A 10 21.89 -37.61 0.77
CA ASP A 10 20.90 -38.15 -0.15
C ASP A 10 19.85 -37.08 -0.51
N TYR A 11 20.15 -36.30 -1.57
CA TYR A 11 19.17 -35.36 -2.11
C TYR A 11 18.16 -36.01 -3.06
N ILE A 12 18.20 -37.34 -3.28
CA ILE A 12 17.15 -38.04 -4.02
C ILE A 12 15.96 -38.27 -3.09
N SER A 13 16.21 -38.81 -1.89
CA SER A 13 15.20 -39.05 -0.86
C SER A 13 14.75 -37.76 -0.17
N THR A 14 15.67 -36.79 0.00
CA THR A 14 15.38 -35.47 0.57
C THR A 14 15.82 -34.34 -0.36
N PRO A 15 15.03 -34.05 -1.42
CA PRO A 15 15.39 -33.02 -2.40
C PRO A 15 15.58 -31.64 -1.77
N LYS A 16 16.45 -30.83 -2.37
CA LYS A 16 16.56 -29.42 -1.99
C LYS A 16 15.29 -28.66 -2.40
N ILE A 17 15.08 -27.47 -1.82
CA ILE A 17 13.90 -26.64 -2.03
C ILE A 17 13.64 -26.33 -3.52
N ASN A 18 14.69 -26.21 -4.34
CA ASN A 18 14.59 -26.03 -5.79
C ASN A 18 14.36 -27.35 -6.56
N ASN A 19 13.93 -28.41 -5.89
CA ASN A 19 13.76 -29.77 -6.41
C ASN A 19 15.04 -30.44 -6.95
N TYR A 20 16.22 -29.92 -6.62
CA TYR A 20 17.50 -30.53 -6.99
C TYR A 20 17.64 -31.91 -6.33
N LYS A 21 18.00 -32.92 -7.15
CA LYS A 21 18.19 -34.31 -6.75
C LYS A 21 19.55 -34.84 -7.20
N SER A 22 20.32 -35.41 -6.27
CA SER A 22 21.61 -36.08 -6.50
C SER A 22 22.10 -36.73 -5.21
N LEU A 23 22.88 -37.81 -5.30
CA LEU A 23 23.65 -38.34 -4.17
C LEU A 23 25.01 -37.66 -4.12
N HIS A 24 25.36 -37.10 -2.97
CA HIS A 24 26.66 -36.47 -2.74
C HIS A 24 27.46 -37.30 -1.72
N THR A 25 28.73 -37.54 -2.03
CA THR A 25 29.68 -38.16 -1.09
C THR A 25 31.08 -37.58 -1.28
N ALA A 26 31.94 -37.75 -0.29
CA ALA A 26 33.34 -37.38 -0.38
C ALA A 26 34.23 -38.57 -0.05
N ILE A 27 35.26 -38.80 -0.86
CA ILE A 27 36.25 -39.86 -0.68
C ILE A 27 37.66 -39.25 -0.55
N ILE A 28 38.59 -40.02 0.03
CA ILE A 28 40.02 -39.70 0.00
C ILE A 28 40.64 -40.39 -1.21
N GLY A 29 41.13 -39.59 -2.16
CA GLY A 29 41.76 -40.06 -3.38
C GLY A 29 43.17 -40.63 -3.16
N PRO A 30 43.78 -41.19 -4.22
CA PRO A 30 45.09 -41.84 -4.14
C PRO A 30 46.22 -40.89 -3.69
N ASN A 31 46.10 -39.59 -3.95
CA ASN A 31 47.08 -38.56 -3.55
C ASN A 31 46.77 -37.91 -2.19
N LYS A 32 45.93 -38.54 -1.34
CA LYS A 32 45.39 -37.97 -0.08
C LYS A 32 44.56 -36.69 -0.26
N GLU A 33 44.16 -36.36 -1.48
CA GLU A 33 43.27 -35.24 -1.77
C GLU A 33 41.81 -35.63 -1.57
N ARG A 34 41.00 -34.65 -1.17
CA ARG A 34 39.56 -34.83 -1.00
C ARG A 34 38.87 -34.71 -2.35
N ILE A 35 38.18 -35.77 -2.76
CA ILE A 35 37.40 -35.80 -4.00
C ILE A 35 35.91 -35.82 -3.63
N GLU A 36 35.16 -34.85 -4.15
CA GLU A 36 33.70 -34.84 -4.04
C GLU A 36 33.08 -35.54 -5.26
N ILE A 37 32.18 -36.49 -4.99
CA ILE A 37 31.49 -37.27 -6.02
C ILE A 37 30.00 -36.94 -5.94
N GLN A 38 29.43 -36.63 -7.10
CA GLN A 38 28.00 -36.40 -7.26
C GLN A 38 27.45 -37.41 -8.26
N ILE A 39 26.47 -38.20 -7.83
CA ILE A 39 25.81 -39.23 -8.64
C ILE A 39 24.37 -38.78 -8.87
N ARG A 40 23.92 -38.81 -10.13
CA ARG A 40 22.58 -38.41 -10.53
C ARG A 40 22.23 -39.04 -11.89
N THR A 41 20.95 -39.20 -12.18
CA THR A 41 20.50 -39.64 -13.51
C THR A 41 20.67 -38.51 -14.52
N GLN A 42 20.61 -38.83 -15.82
CA GLN A 42 20.68 -37.83 -16.88
C GLN A 42 19.57 -36.76 -16.74
N GLN A 43 18.35 -37.18 -16.39
CA GLN A 43 17.23 -36.26 -16.16
C GLN A 43 17.49 -35.30 -14.98
N MET A 44 18.05 -35.82 -13.87
CA MET A 44 18.43 -35.01 -12.72
C MET A 44 19.57 -34.04 -13.06
N HIS A 45 20.50 -34.45 -13.93
CA HIS A 45 21.57 -33.61 -14.42
C HIS A 45 21.04 -32.46 -15.28
N GLU A 46 20.15 -32.74 -16.23
CA GLU A 46 19.53 -31.71 -17.05
C GLU A 46 18.74 -30.70 -16.22
N PHE A 47 18.00 -31.16 -15.20
CA PHE A 47 17.33 -30.29 -14.24
C PHE A 47 18.31 -29.49 -13.38
N ALA A 48 19.43 -30.08 -12.96
CA ALA A 48 20.44 -29.37 -12.19
C ALA A 48 21.16 -28.27 -13.00
N GLU A 49 21.35 -28.45 -14.30
CA GLU A 49 21.96 -27.46 -15.19
C GLU A 49 20.97 -26.40 -15.68
N ARG A 50 19.74 -26.80 -16.01
CA ARG A 50 18.78 -25.95 -16.74
C ARG A 50 17.54 -25.57 -15.94
N GLY A 51 17.37 -26.11 -14.73
CA GLY A 51 16.21 -25.87 -13.88
C GLY A 51 14.91 -26.38 -14.50
N ILE A 52 13.82 -25.65 -14.26
CA ILE A 52 12.45 -25.99 -14.72
C ILE A 52 12.34 -26.13 -16.25
N ALA A 53 13.26 -25.53 -17.02
CA ALA A 53 13.28 -25.62 -18.48
C ALA A 53 13.56 -27.03 -19.02
N SER A 54 14.23 -27.92 -18.27
CA SER A 54 14.46 -29.31 -18.71
C SER A 54 13.22 -30.19 -18.62
N HIS A 55 12.27 -29.83 -17.74
CA HIS A 55 11.09 -30.64 -17.45
C HIS A 55 10.03 -30.57 -18.56
N TRP A 56 10.12 -29.61 -19.50
CA TRP A 56 9.17 -29.45 -20.60
C TRP A 56 9.46 -30.31 -21.83
N LYS A 57 10.73 -30.57 -22.16
CA LYS A 57 11.06 -31.38 -23.36
C LYS A 57 10.58 -32.83 -23.24
N TYR A 58 10.35 -33.31 -22.01
CA TYR A 58 9.96 -34.70 -21.72
C TYR A 58 8.46 -34.89 -21.46
N LYS A 59 7.71 -33.82 -21.14
CA LYS A 59 6.25 -33.89 -20.85
C LYS A 59 5.35 -33.54 -22.04
N SER A 60 5.92 -33.22 -23.20
CA SER A 60 5.17 -32.93 -24.43
C SER A 60 4.47 -34.15 -25.05
N SER A 61 4.74 -35.38 -24.57
CA SER A 61 4.17 -36.61 -25.12
C SER A 61 2.91 -37.13 -24.40
N GLU A 62 2.51 -36.60 -23.25
CA GLU A 62 1.27 -37.01 -22.57
C GLU A 62 0.32 -35.83 -22.38
N LYS A 63 -0.94 -36.05 -22.79
CA LYS A 63 -2.05 -35.09 -22.81
C LYS A 63 -2.09 -34.24 -21.53
N LEU A 64 -1.83 -32.94 -21.69
CA LEU A 64 -1.90 -31.97 -20.60
C LEU A 64 -3.33 -31.78 -20.10
N SER A 65 -3.50 -31.91 -18.78
CA SER A 65 -4.69 -31.47 -18.04
C SER A 65 -4.83 -29.95 -18.13
N HIS A 66 -6.02 -29.50 -18.53
CA HIS A 66 -6.39 -28.10 -18.76
C HIS A 66 -6.22 -27.18 -17.53
N LEU A 67 -6.05 -27.75 -16.33
CA LEU A 67 -5.83 -27.00 -15.08
C LEU A 67 -4.39 -26.47 -14.92
N ALA A 68 -3.39 -27.14 -15.49
CA ALA A 68 -1.99 -26.70 -15.42
C ALA A 68 -1.68 -25.51 -16.35
N LEU A 69 -2.56 -25.22 -17.31
CA LEU A 69 -2.36 -24.16 -18.30
C LEU A 69 -2.71 -22.75 -17.80
N LYS A 70 -3.43 -22.62 -16.67
CA LYS A 70 -3.85 -21.30 -16.15
C LYS A 70 -2.82 -20.65 -15.22
N GLU A 71 -1.86 -21.40 -14.70
CA GLU A 71 -0.81 -20.91 -13.77
C GLU A 71 0.38 -20.25 -14.47
N TYR A 72 0.44 -20.29 -15.80
CA TYR A 72 1.67 -19.99 -16.54
C TYR A 72 1.42 -19.25 -17.86
N ASP A 73 0.43 -18.35 -17.91
CA ASP A 73 0.17 -17.51 -19.11
C ASP A 73 1.42 -16.73 -19.57
N TRP A 74 2.26 -16.28 -18.63
CA TRP A 74 3.51 -15.57 -18.95
C TRP A 74 4.59 -16.45 -19.63
N LEU A 75 4.44 -17.78 -19.59
CA LEU A 75 5.32 -18.70 -20.30
C LEU A 75 4.84 -18.97 -21.72
N ARG A 76 3.54 -18.82 -22.01
CA ARG A 76 3.06 -18.80 -23.40
C ARG A 76 3.67 -17.63 -24.15
N ASP A 77 3.74 -16.45 -23.53
CA ASP A 77 4.37 -15.27 -24.12
C ASP A 77 5.87 -15.53 -24.43
N LEU A 78 6.59 -16.25 -23.58
CA LEU A 78 7.99 -16.63 -23.83
C LEU A 78 8.13 -17.71 -24.92
N VAL A 79 7.23 -18.69 -24.95
CA VAL A 79 7.26 -19.79 -25.94
C VAL A 79 6.86 -19.30 -27.33
N GLU A 80 5.85 -18.43 -27.43
CA GLU A 80 5.40 -17.83 -28.69
C GLU A 80 6.46 -16.89 -29.30
N ILE A 81 7.34 -16.35 -28.46
CA ILE A 81 8.53 -15.58 -28.87
C ILE A 81 9.66 -16.52 -29.34
N MET A 82 9.80 -17.72 -28.75
CA MET A 82 10.82 -18.69 -29.14
C MET A 82 10.47 -19.50 -30.40
N GLU A 83 9.18 -19.65 -30.72
CA GLU A 83 8.71 -20.36 -31.92
C GLU A 83 8.68 -19.49 -33.19
N LYS A 84 8.84 -18.17 -33.07
CA LYS A 84 9.00 -17.26 -34.22
C LYS A 84 10.48 -17.08 -34.56
N ASP A 85 10.89 -17.90 -35.49
CA ASP A 85 12.25 -18.24 -35.89
C ASP A 85 13.10 -17.12 -36.52
N THR A 86 14.43 -17.29 -36.39
CA THR A 86 15.52 -16.83 -37.28
C THR A 86 15.77 -15.31 -37.56
N ASN A 87 16.60 -14.69 -36.69
CA ASN A 87 17.56 -13.59 -36.96
C ASN A 87 17.03 -12.18 -37.37
N PRO A 88 17.80 -11.07 -37.21
CA PRO A 88 18.75 -10.66 -36.17
C PRO A 88 18.44 -9.22 -35.69
N GLU A 89 17.86 -9.04 -34.50
CA GLU A 89 17.98 -7.78 -33.77
C GLU A 89 18.38 -8.05 -32.32
N HIS A 90 19.69 -8.19 -32.14
CA HIS A 90 20.42 -8.25 -30.88
C HIS A 90 20.29 -6.94 -30.04
N SER A 91 19.21 -6.16 -30.17
CA SER A 91 18.95 -4.95 -29.37
C SER A 91 17.71 -5.13 -28.50
N LEU A 92 16.65 -5.71 -29.05
CA LEU A 92 15.42 -5.99 -28.32
C LEU A 92 15.62 -7.08 -27.26
N GLU A 93 16.40 -8.11 -27.55
CA GLU A 93 16.72 -9.17 -26.59
C GLU A 93 17.56 -8.67 -25.42
N TYR A 94 18.60 -7.86 -25.67
CA TYR A 94 19.41 -7.26 -24.60
C TYR A 94 18.61 -6.26 -23.79
N THR A 95 17.75 -5.44 -24.41
CA THR A 95 16.89 -4.49 -23.70
C THR A 95 15.85 -5.22 -22.85
N LYS A 96 15.27 -6.32 -23.33
CA LYS A 96 14.36 -7.16 -22.56
C LYS A 96 15.08 -7.89 -21.42
N LEU A 97 16.26 -8.46 -21.65
CA LEU A 97 17.12 -9.07 -20.62
C LEU A 97 17.55 -8.05 -19.55
N GLN A 98 17.87 -6.82 -19.95
CA GLN A 98 18.21 -5.72 -19.05
C GLN A 98 16.99 -5.29 -18.22
N MET A 99 15.79 -5.23 -18.81
CA MET A 99 14.53 -5.06 -18.08
C MET A 99 14.24 -6.21 -17.09
N PHE A 100 14.74 -7.42 -17.33
CA PHE A 100 14.65 -8.53 -16.36
C PHE A 100 15.70 -8.44 -15.24
N GLN A 101 16.89 -7.89 -15.51
CA GLN A 101 17.92 -7.63 -14.47
C GLN A 101 17.49 -6.54 -13.47
N ASP A 102 16.55 -5.69 -13.87
CA ASP A 102 16.03 -4.58 -13.08
C ASP A 102 14.77 -4.92 -12.25
N ASN A 103 14.29 -6.15 -12.29
CA ASN A 103 13.10 -6.58 -11.55
C ASN A 103 13.38 -7.76 -10.62
N VAL A 104 12.62 -7.82 -9.54
CA VAL A 104 12.55 -8.95 -8.61
C VAL A 104 11.15 -9.55 -8.59
N PHE A 105 11.09 -10.88 -8.54
CA PHE A 105 9.86 -11.67 -8.53
C PHE A 105 9.73 -12.35 -7.17
N CYS A 106 8.69 -11.96 -6.42
CA CYS A 106 8.42 -12.45 -5.08
C CYS A 106 7.08 -13.19 -5.06
N PHE A 107 6.93 -14.13 -4.13
CA PHE A 107 5.74 -14.97 -4.03
C PHE A 107 4.89 -14.53 -2.84
N THR A 108 3.57 -14.55 -3.02
CA THR A 108 2.63 -14.51 -1.89
C THR A 108 2.57 -15.89 -1.23
N PRO A 109 2.07 -16.01 0.02
CA PRO A 109 1.87 -17.31 0.66
C PRO A 109 0.88 -18.22 -0.09
N LYS A 110 0.07 -17.65 -0.99
CA LYS A 110 -0.88 -18.37 -1.84
C LYS A 110 -0.26 -18.85 -3.17
N GLY A 111 1.01 -18.53 -3.43
CA GLY A 111 1.72 -18.92 -4.65
C GLY A 111 1.62 -17.91 -5.80
N GLU A 112 0.94 -16.77 -5.62
CA GLU A 112 0.87 -15.73 -6.64
C GLU A 112 2.22 -15.02 -6.79
N VAL A 113 2.61 -14.69 -8.02
CA VAL A 113 3.86 -13.98 -8.32
C VAL A 113 3.63 -12.48 -8.41
N ILE A 114 4.39 -11.71 -7.65
CA ILE A 114 4.40 -10.25 -7.67
C ILE A 114 5.73 -9.77 -8.25
N LYS A 115 5.64 -9.01 -9.35
CA LYS A 115 6.78 -8.35 -10.01
C LYS A 115 7.01 -6.97 -9.39
N LEU A 116 8.24 -6.70 -8.97
CA LEU A 116 8.67 -5.43 -8.39
C LEU A 116 10.00 -4.98 -9.00
N PRO A 117 10.35 -3.69 -8.97
CA PRO A 117 11.69 -3.26 -9.36
C PRO A 117 12.75 -3.76 -8.37
N ARG A 118 13.98 -3.93 -8.84
CA ARG A 118 15.12 -4.31 -8.01
C ARG A 118 15.34 -3.29 -6.89
N GLY A 119 15.62 -3.79 -5.68
CA GLY A 119 15.73 -2.96 -4.50
C GLY A 119 14.40 -2.63 -3.83
N ALA A 120 13.27 -3.14 -4.35
CA ALA A 120 11.98 -3.05 -3.69
C ALA A 120 11.98 -3.70 -2.31
N THR A 121 11.09 -3.19 -1.46
CA THR A 121 10.94 -3.58 -0.05
C THR A 121 9.61 -4.30 0.20
N PRO A 122 9.43 -4.96 1.36
CA PRO A 122 8.13 -5.47 1.80
C PRO A 122 6.99 -4.45 1.74
N ILE A 123 7.28 -3.16 1.92
CA ILE A 123 6.29 -2.08 1.77
C ILE A 123 5.80 -2.01 0.32
N ASP A 124 6.72 -2.05 -0.64
CA ASP A 124 6.39 -2.06 -2.06
C ASP A 124 5.58 -3.30 -2.44
N PHE A 125 5.95 -4.47 -1.89
CA PHE A 125 5.21 -5.71 -2.08
C PHE A 125 3.77 -5.62 -1.55
N ALA A 126 3.57 -5.11 -0.33
CA ALA A 126 2.25 -4.95 0.26
C ALA A 126 1.33 -4.07 -0.59
N TYR A 127 1.83 -2.92 -1.08
CA TYR A 127 1.08 -2.03 -1.97
C TYR A 127 0.90 -2.58 -3.40
N ALA A 128 1.81 -3.44 -3.86
CA ALA A 128 1.65 -4.15 -5.14
C ALA A 128 0.48 -5.13 -5.06
N VAL A 129 0.39 -5.93 -4.00
CA VAL A 129 -0.73 -6.86 -3.76
C VAL A 129 -2.05 -6.09 -3.64
N HIS A 130 -2.17 -5.18 -2.67
CA HIS A 130 -3.38 -4.36 -2.53
C HIS A 130 -3.14 -3.14 -1.63
N THR A 131 -3.74 -1.99 -1.97
CA THR A 131 -3.59 -0.76 -1.17
C THR A 131 -4.02 -0.94 0.29
N LYS A 132 -5.16 -1.61 0.55
CA LYS A 132 -5.60 -1.95 1.92
C LYS A 132 -4.58 -2.78 2.70
N ILE A 133 -3.85 -3.68 2.05
CA ILE A 133 -2.81 -4.50 2.69
C ILE A 133 -1.60 -3.63 3.01
N GLY A 134 -1.18 -2.76 2.08
CA GLY A 134 -0.15 -1.76 2.33
C GLY A 134 -0.50 -0.80 3.48
N ASP A 135 -1.73 -0.29 3.53
CA ASP A 135 -2.17 0.66 4.56
C ASP A 135 -2.27 0.04 5.96
N SER A 136 -2.55 -1.27 6.04
CA SER A 136 -2.65 -2.01 7.30
C SER A 136 -1.36 -2.72 7.71
N LEU A 137 -0.27 -2.59 6.93
CA LEU A 137 1.01 -3.26 7.16
C LEU A 137 1.59 -2.92 8.54
N THR A 138 1.91 -3.95 9.33
CA THR A 138 2.57 -3.81 10.63
C THR A 138 3.96 -4.44 10.62
N SER A 139 4.05 -5.66 10.09
CA SER A 139 5.28 -6.44 10.00
C SER A 139 5.27 -7.33 8.76
N CYS A 140 6.43 -7.89 8.44
CA CYS A 140 6.56 -8.84 7.33
C CYS A 140 7.43 -10.02 7.72
N GLU A 141 7.19 -11.13 7.05
CA GLU A 141 8.07 -12.31 7.08
C GLU A 141 8.55 -12.60 5.67
N ILE A 142 9.83 -12.91 5.55
CA ILE A 142 10.45 -13.32 4.29
C ILE A 142 10.95 -14.75 4.49
N ASN A 143 10.46 -15.67 3.66
CA ASN A 143 10.78 -17.11 3.74
C ASN A 143 10.51 -17.71 5.13
N GLY A 144 9.41 -17.28 5.77
CA GLY A 144 8.99 -17.75 7.10
C GLY A 144 9.75 -17.14 8.28
N ARG A 145 10.58 -16.12 8.06
CA ARG A 145 11.30 -15.40 9.12
C ARG A 145 10.89 -13.94 9.20
N GLY A 146 10.54 -13.48 10.41
CA GLY A 146 10.27 -12.07 10.67
C GLY A 146 11.44 -11.20 10.22
N SER A 147 11.15 -10.20 9.37
CA SER A 147 12.15 -9.36 8.72
C SER A 147 11.79 -7.87 8.83
N PRO A 148 12.78 -6.96 8.88
CA PRO A 148 12.52 -5.51 8.85
C PRO A 148 11.80 -5.07 7.57
N LEU A 149 10.93 -4.05 7.67
CA LEU A 149 10.19 -3.52 6.53
C LEU A 149 11.09 -2.85 5.46
N GLN A 150 12.30 -2.41 5.82
CA GLN A 150 13.28 -1.87 4.87
C GLN A 150 14.15 -2.94 4.18
N SER A 151 13.90 -4.24 4.43
CA SER A 151 14.68 -5.32 3.81
C SER A 151 14.52 -5.30 2.29
N ILE A 152 15.61 -5.58 1.56
CA ILE A 152 15.57 -5.65 0.10
C ILE A 152 15.09 -7.04 -0.32
N LEU A 153 14.05 -7.08 -1.14
CA LEU A 153 13.50 -8.30 -1.69
C LEU A 153 14.36 -8.87 -2.82
N LYS A 154 14.41 -10.19 -2.91
CA LYS A 154 15.17 -10.96 -3.90
C LYS A 154 14.23 -11.88 -4.69
N ASN A 155 14.72 -12.33 -5.85
CA ASN A 155 14.02 -13.33 -6.66
C ASN A 155 13.78 -14.60 -5.85
N GLY A 156 12.54 -15.08 -5.85
CA GLY A 156 12.15 -16.29 -5.15
C GLY A 156 11.70 -16.09 -3.71
N ASP A 157 11.80 -14.88 -3.16
CA ASP A 157 11.38 -14.62 -1.78
C ASP A 157 9.86 -14.82 -1.63
N LEU A 158 9.47 -15.66 -0.68
CA LEU A 158 8.09 -15.77 -0.22
C LEU A 158 7.85 -14.71 0.85
N VAL A 159 7.01 -13.73 0.53
CA VAL A 159 6.75 -12.56 1.38
C VAL A 159 5.37 -12.69 1.99
N ASN A 160 5.32 -12.87 3.31
CA ASN A 160 4.10 -12.84 4.08
C ASN A 160 3.94 -11.45 4.72
N ILE A 161 2.81 -10.79 4.47
CA ILE A 161 2.50 -9.47 5.00
C ILE A 161 1.52 -9.61 6.15
N ILE A 162 1.91 -9.08 7.31
CA ILE A 162 1.08 -9.11 8.51
C ILE A 162 0.58 -7.69 8.77
N GLY A 163 -0.75 -7.55 8.84
CA GLY A 163 -1.40 -6.26 9.05
C GLY A 163 -2.47 -6.28 10.13
N SER A 164 -2.87 -5.08 10.57
CA SER A 164 -3.93 -4.87 11.56
C SER A 164 -4.86 -3.73 11.15
N LYS A 165 -6.13 -3.80 11.57
CA LYS A 165 -7.17 -2.84 11.20
C LYS A 165 -6.95 -1.43 11.79
N ASN A 166 -6.20 -1.33 12.89
CA ASN A 166 -6.00 -0.06 13.61
C ASN A 166 -4.64 0.59 13.30
N VAL A 167 -3.92 0.08 12.30
CA VAL A 167 -2.61 0.59 11.91
C VAL A 167 -2.75 1.49 10.69
N SER A 168 -1.89 2.50 10.62
CA SER A 168 -1.83 3.44 9.51
C SER A 168 -0.42 3.47 8.93
N PRO A 169 -0.26 3.75 7.63
CA PRO A 169 1.05 3.75 7.00
C PRO A 169 1.93 4.87 7.57
N SER A 170 3.19 4.55 7.90
CA SER A 170 4.13 5.56 8.42
C SER A 170 4.66 6.47 7.30
N LEU A 171 4.76 7.77 7.58
CA LEU A 171 5.42 8.74 6.68
C LEU A 171 6.88 8.37 6.40
N GLN A 172 7.56 7.74 7.36
CA GLN A 172 8.96 7.33 7.23
C GLN A 172 9.16 6.31 6.11
N TRP A 173 8.13 5.53 5.76
CA TRP A 173 8.18 4.55 4.67
C TRP A 173 8.47 5.18 3.31
N LEU A 174 8.26 6.48 3.13
CA LEU A 174 8.65 7.18 1.90
C LEU A 174 10.16 7.15 1.64
N SER A 175 10.99 6.92 2.66
CA SER A 175 12.44 6.75 2.49
C SER A 175 12.83 5.35 1.99
N TYR A 176 12.00 4.34 2.27
CA TYR A 176 12.28 2.93 1.97
C TYR A 176 11.52 2.45 0.71
N ALA A 177 10.29 2.93 0.50
CA ALA A 177 9.45 2.55 -0.64
C ALA A 177 10.04 3.05 -1.96
N LYS A 178 10.31 2.09 -2.86
CA LYS A 178 10.90 2.35 -4.18
C LYS A 178 9.85 2.62 -5.25
N THR A 179 8.70 1.97 -5.17
CA THR A 179 7.68 2.01 -6.21
C THR A 179 6.86 3.31 -6.15
N GLY A 180 6.52 3.85 -7.33
CA GLY A 180 5.63 5.02 -7.43
C GLY A 180 4.26 4.77 -6.80
N LYS A 181 3.71 3.55 -6.96
CA LYS A 181 2.42 3.15 -6.39
C LYS A 181 2.41 3.22 -4.86
N ALA A 182 3.42 2.65 -4.19
CA ALA A 182 3.52 2.70 -2.73
C ALA A 182 3.66 4.13 -2.23
N ARG A 183 4.59 4.90 -2.82
CA ARG A 183 4.85 6.30 -2.46
C ARG A 183 3.60 7.18 -2.64
N ALA A 184 2.89 7.02 -3.75
CA ALA A 184 1.66 7.75 -4.04
C ALA A 184 0.54 7.40 -3.05
N SER A 185 0.38 6.11 -2.73
CA SER A 185 -0.63 5.64 -1.78
C SER A 185 -0.39 6.19 -0.37
N ILE A 186 0.86 6.12 0.11
CA ILE A 186 1.26 6.69 1.41
C ILE A 186 1.00 8.21 1.44
N ARG A 187 1.42 8.96 0.41
CA ARG A 187 1.17 10.41 0.34
C ARG A 187 -0.31 10.74 0.35
N LYS A 188 -1.11 10.00 -0.44
CA LYS A 188 -2.56 10.20 -0.53
C LYS A 188 -3.24 9.96 0.81
N TYR A 189 -2.85 8.92 1.55
CA TYR A 189 -3.37 8.65 2.89
C TYR A 189 -3.18 9.85 3.81
N TRP A 190 -1.95 10.39 3.87
CA TRP A 190 -1.62 11.53 4.75
C TRP A 190 -2.20 12.86 4.27
N GLN A 191 -2.38 13.08 2.97
CA GLN A 191 -3.10 14.24 2.43
C GLN A 191 -4.57 14.20 2.82
N ASN A 192 -5.22 13.04 2.66
CA ASN A 192 -6.61 12.87 3.06
C ASN A 192 -6.80 13.05 4.57
N ARG A 193 -5.88 12.52 5.39
CA ARG A 193 -5.88 12.72 6.84
C ARG A 193 -5.74 14.19 7.22
N LYS A 194 -4.79 14.91 6.60
CA LYS A 194 -4.65 16.38 6.78
C LYS A 194 -5.91 17.14 6.34
N ASN A 195 -6.57 16.73 5.25
CA ASN A 195 -7.81 17.36 4.81
C ASN A 195 -8.98 17.08 5.75
N ILE A 196 -9.01 15.90 6.38
CA ILE A 196 -9.99 15.59 7.45
C ILE A 196 -9.70 16.46 8.67
N ASP A 197 -8.45 16.55 9.11
CA ASP A 197 -8.03 17.39 10.24
C ASP A 197 -8.21 18.90 9.95
N GLN A 198 -8.16 19.34 8.69
CA GLN A 198 -8.45 20.72 8.27
C GLN A 198 -9.95 21.00 8.03
N ASN A 199 -10.77 19.96 7.83
CA ASN A 199 -12.23 20.09 7.77
C ASN A 199 -12.89 20.01 9.15
N SER A 200 -12.18 19.55 10.18
CA SER A 200 -12.53 19.84 11.57
C SER A 200 -12.24 21.32 11.87
N GLU A 201 -13.31 22.12 11.78
CA GLU A 201 -13.49 23.45 12.36
C GLU A 201 -12.70 24.61 11.72
N LYS A 202 -13.06 24.98 10.48
CA LYS A 202 -12.98 26.41 10.14
C LYS A 202 -14.05 27.14 10.95
N MET A 203 -13.70 27.56 12.16
CA MET A 203 -14.48 28.51 12.94
C MET A 203 -14.43 29.86 12.24
N TYR A 204 -15.58 30.31 11.73
CA TYR A 204 -15.71 31.68 11.25
C TYR A 204 -16.34 32.52 12.36
N ILE A 205 -15.89 33.75 12.53
CA ILE A 205 -16.54 34.71 13.41
C ILE A 205 -17.26 35.72 12.53
N SER A 206 -18.52 36.01 12.82
CA SER A 206 -19.26 37.08 12.16
C SER A 206 -19.96 37.95 13.18
N SER A 207 -19.79 39.26 13.03
CA SER A 207 -20.46 40.25 13.87
C SER A 207 -21.80 40.64 13.25
N LEU A 208 -22.88 40.51 14.00
CA LEU A 208 -24.23 40.81 13.56
C LEU A 208 -24.76 41.99 14.38
N CYS A 209 -24.93 43.14 13.72
CA CYS A 209 -25.51 44.32 14.32
C CYS A 209 -27.04 44.29 14.16
N ILE A 210 -27.80 44.21 15.25
CA ILE A 210 -29.26 44.09 15.25
C ILE A 210 -29.87 45.22 16.06
N LYS A 211 -30.89 45.89 15.49
CA LYS A 211 -31.74 46.83 16.22
C LYS A 211 -32.91 46.07 16.83
N ILE A 212 -32.95 46.04 18.16
CA ILE A 212 -33.94 45.30 18.95
C ILE A 212 -34.85 46.32 19.66
N PRO A 213 -36.19 46.22 19.53
CA PRO A 213 -37.10 47.08 20.27
C PRO A 213 -36.84 47.01 21.78
N ASN A 214 -36.88 48.15 22.46
CA ASN A 214 -36.64 48.23 23.90
C ASN A 214 -37.89 47.81 24.71
N VAL A 215 -38.29 46.54 24.57
CA VAL A 215 -39.48 45.94 25.18
C VAL A 215 -39.06 44.63 25.86
N PRO A 216 -39.63 44.28 27.04
CA PRO A 216 -39.32 43.04 27.73
C PRO A 216 -39.41 41.80 26.81
N GLY A 217 -38.41 40.93 26.91
CA GLY A 217 -38.34 39.66 26.16
C GLY A 217 -37.74 39.76 24.75
N LYS A 218 -37.67 40.95 24.12
CA LYS A 218 -37.19 41.07 22.73
C LYS A 218 -35.73 40.71 22.52
N LEU A 219 -34.85 41.03 23.48
CA LEU A 219 -33.46 40.58 23.45
C LEU A 219 -33.35 39.06 23.60
N GLY A 220 -34.14 38.48 24.51
CA GLY A 220 -34.19 37.04 24.74
C GLY A 220 -34.66 36.25 23.52
N GLU A 221 -35.61 36.80 22.76
CA GLU A 221 -36.06 36.21 21.49
C GLU A 221 -34.91 36.10 20.49
N VAL A 222 -34.10 37.16 20.34
CA VAL A 222 -32.97 37.19 19.41
C VAL A 222 -31.84 36.26 19.86
N SER A 223 -31.46 36.28 21.15
CA SER A 223 -30.39 35.41 21.66
C SER A 223 -30.78 33.93 21.59
N SER A 224 -32.03 33.61 21.91
CA SER A 224 -32.57 32.24 21.79
C SER A 224 -32.61 31.79 20.34
N LEU A 225 -32.96 32.68 19.41
CA LEU A 225 -32.96 32.38 17.98
C LEU A 225 -31.55 32.02 17.46
N ILE A 226 -30.52 32.77 17.88
CA ILE A 226 -29.12 32.47 17.53
C ILE A 226 -28.72 31.07 18.03
N GLY A 227 -29.07 30.76 19.28
CA GLY A 227 -28.80 29.46 19.91
C GLY A 227 -29.60 28.30 19.29
N PHE A 228 -30.86 28.52 18.88
CA PHE A 228 -31.68 27.51 18.22
C PHE A 228 -31.06 27.03 16.90
N HIS A 229 -30.45 27.94 16.15
CA HIS A 229 -29.67 27.62 14.97
C HIS A 229 -28.26 27.09 15.29
N GLN A 230 -27.98 26.70 16.53
CA GLN A 230 -26.69 26.14 16.96
C GLN A 230 -25.49 27.04 16.66
N ASN A 231 -25.67 28.36 16.69
CA ASN A 231 -24.56 29.31 16.61
C ASN A 231 -24.19 29.77 18.03
N ASN A 232 -22.89 29.86 18.32
CA ASN A 232 -22.42 30.29 19.63
C ASN A 232 -22.22 31.81 19.65
N ILE A 233 -22.66 32.48 20.72
CA ILE A 233 -22.43 33.91 20.92
C ILE A 233 -21.11 34.04 21.70
N ILE A 234 -20.10 34.60 21.06
CA ILE A 234 -18.77 34.87 21.67
C ILE A 234 -18.86 36.14 22.53
N ASN A 235 -19.51 37.16 21.98
CA ASN A 235 -19.63 38.47 22.61
C ASN A 235 -20.97 39.11 22.26
N MET A 236 -21.46 39.96 23.16
CA MET A 236 -22.68 40.73 22.97
C MET A 236 -22.51 42.11 23.59
N GLU A 237 -22.59 43.15 22.77
CA GLU A 237 -22.38 44.53 23.19
C GLU A 237 -23.52 45.44 22.74
N ILE A 238 -23.84 46.45 23.55
CA ILE A 238 -24.78 47.51 23.18
C ILE A 238 -23.99 48.70 22.65
N ILE A 239 -24.22 49.07 21.40
CA ILE A 239 -23.54 50.19 20.72
C ILE A 239 -24.32 51.48 20.91
N SER A 240 -25.64 51.40 20.89
CA SER A 240 -26.52 52.56 20.96
C SER A 240 -27.77 52.23 21.76
N LYS A 241 -28.15 53.17 22.62
CA LYS A 241 -29.36 53.10 23.45
C LYS A 241 -30.27 54.25 23.05
N LYS A 242 -31.38 53.93 22.40
CA LYS A 242 -32.48 54.86 22.15
C LYS A 242 -33.69 54.45 22.99
N THR A 243 -34.65 55.35 23.12
CA THR A 243 -35.86 55.12 23.92
C THR A 243 -36.73 54.00 23.35
N ASP A 244 -36.75 53.88 22.03
CA ASP A 244 -37.56 52.94 21.24
C ASP A 244 -36.83 51.64 20.88
N TYR A 245 -35.51 51.68 20.68
CA TYR A 245 -34.70 50.49 20.39
C TYR A 245 -33.30 50.55 21.01
N LEU A 246 -32.71 49.36 21.13
CA LEU A 246 -31.32 49.13 21.48
C LEU A 246 -30.61 48.54 20.26
N GLU A 247 -29.42 49.03 19.94
CA GLU A 247 -28.59 48.48 18.86
C GLU A 247 -27.48 47.62 19.47
N PHE A 248 -27.53 46.32 19.18
CA PHE A 248 -26.60 45.33 19.70
C PHE A 248 -25.68 44.83 18.59
N ILE A 249 -24.40 44.59 18.89
CA ILE A 249 -23.53 43.71 18.11
C ILE A 249 -23.46 42.36 18.82
N PHE A 250 -23.68 41.29 18.05
CA PHE A 250 -23.44 39.92 18.47
C PHE A 250 -22.27 39.37 17.66
N ASP A 251 -21.18 38.99 18.32
CA ASP A 251 -20.11 38.26 17.67
C ASP A 251 -20.44 36.77 17.74
N ILE A 252 -20.71 36.19 16.59
CA ILE A 252 -21.23 34.84 16.46
C ILE A 252 -20.15 33.94 15.89
N GLN A 253 -19.86 32.85 16.60
CA GLN A 253 -19.04 31.76 16.12
C GLN A 253 -19.88 30.85 15.23
N ILE A 254 -19.44 30.68 13.99
CA ILE A 254 -20.08 29.88 12.96
C ILE A 254 -19.28 28.60 12.79
N ASN A 255 -19.85 27.50 13.27
CA ASN A 255 -19.32 26.16 13.08
C ASN A 255 -19.89 25.51 11.80
N ASP A 256 -21.12 25.86 11.41
CA ASP A 256 -21.77 25.43 10.17
C ASP A 256 -22.39 26.62 9.43
N LEU A 257 -21.96 26.84 8.19
CA LEU A 257 -22.46 27.92 7.33
C LEU A 257 -23.95 27.78 7.00
N LYS A 258 -24.49 26.55 6.96
CA LYS A 258 -25.91 26.31 6.70
C LYS A 258 -26.78 26.83 7.84
N ASN A 259 -26.39 26.53 9.07
CA ASN A 259 -27.03 27.02 10.29
C ASN A 259 -27.02 28.55 10.37
N TYR A 260 -25.88 29.18 10.07
CA TYR A 260 -25.79 30.63 10.02
C TYR A 260 -26.70 31.24 8.94
N LYS A 261 -26.78 30.65 7.73
CA LYS A 261 -27.69 31.11 6.67
C LYS A 261 -29.17 31.01 7.07
N ASN A 262 -29.54 29.94 7.79
CA ASN A 262 -30.90 29.76 8.29
C ASN A 262 -31.26 30.84 9.32
N LEU A 263 -30.35 31.12 10.27
CA LEU A 263 -30.50 32.23 11.23
C LEU A 263 -30.75 33.57 10.52
N ILE A 264 -29.91 33.92 9.54
CA ILE A 264 -30.05 35.18 8.78
C ILE A 264 -31.39 35.23 8.02
N SER A 265 -31.86 34.09 7.51
CA SER A 265 -33.15 34.00 6.81
C SER A 265 -34.32 34.19 7.77
N GLU A 266 -34.26 33.60 8.97
CA GLU A 266 -35.31 33.72 9.98
C GLU A 266 -35.37 35.12 10.59
N LEU A 267 -34.22 35.77 10.81
CA LEU A 267 -34.18 37.19 11.22
C LEU A 267 -34.85 38.11 10.21
N LYS A 268 -34.70 37.83 8.89
CA LYS A 268 -35.42 38.57 7.84
C LYS A 268 -36.92 38.30 7.87
N LEU A 269 -37.34 37.05 8.05
CA LEU A 269 -38.75 36.68 8.14
C LEU A 269 -39.44 37.32 9.35
N LYS A 270 -38.73 37.48 10.47
CA LYS A 270 -39.20 38.16 11.68
C LYS A 270 -39.06 39.70 11.63
N GLU A 271 -38.71 40.25 10.48
CA GLU A 271 -38.59 41.70 10.22
C GLU A 271 -37.60 42.45 11.14
N TYR A 272 -36.61 41.76 11.70
CA TYR A 272 -35.55 42.44 12.45
C TYR A 272 -34.70 43.30 11.51
N LYS A 273 -34.39 44.54 11.94
CA LYS A 273 -33.45 45.40 11.23
C LYS A 273 -32.03 45.05 11.67
N PHE A 274 -31.25 44.44 10.76
CA PHE A 274 -29.87 44.05 11.06
C PHE A 274 -28.89 44.34 9.92
N LYS A 275 -27.60 44.35 10.24
CA LYS A 275 -26.48 44.46 9.32
C LYS A 275 -25.42 43.41 9.69
N ILE A 276 -24.93 42.70 8.68
CA ILE A 276 -23.82 41.75 8.85
C ILE A 276 -22.52 42.54 8.68
N ILE A 277 -21.69 42.55 9.71
CA ILE A 277 -20.34 43.13 9.69
C ILE A 277 -19.40 41.93 9.49
N ARG A 278 -18.79 41.86 8.30
CA ARG A 278 -17.78 40.83 8.00
C ARG A 278 -16.42 41.34 8.49
N HIS A 279 -15.77 40.54 9.33
CA HIS A 279 -14.34 40.66 9.61
C HIS A 279 -13.58 39.57 8.85
#